data_AF-A0A3D5ENP9-F1
#
_entry.id   AF-A0A3D5ENP9-F1
#
_cell.length_a   1.000
_cell.length_b   1.000
_cell.length_c   1.000
_cell.angle_alpha   90.00
_cell.angle_beta   90.00
_cell.angle_gamma   90.00
#
_symmetry.space_group_name_H-M   'P 1'
#
loop_
_entity.id
_entity.type
_entity.pdbx_description
1 polymer ?
#
loop_
_entity_poly.entity_id
_entity_poly.type
_entity_poly.pdbx_seq_one_letter_code
_entity_poly.pdbx_strand_id
1 'polypeptide(L)'
;MNVINFSDIIQIVLKHEGGARVTKDPDDPGGVTKYGISKKTFPQYDIENLSEDDAVDIYKRHFWEPSKAGKVAAEIRLDYFDACVNMGQGRAVKILQQTVNASKGNKISVDGRIGPQTIAASKRVDPLRFRAYRILHYAKLIAKNPTLEKYYFGWFRRSLQ
;
A
#
# COMPACT_ATOMS: atom_id res chain seq x y z
N MET A 1 2.34 9.28 -18.47
CA MET A 1 3.69 9.28 -17.86
C MET A 1 3.92 7.91 -17.25
N ASN A 2 5.05 7.25 -17.54
CA ASN A 2 5.41 6.02 -16.84
C ASN A 2 5.77 6.39 -15.39
N VAL A 3 4.82 6.24 -14.48
CA VAL A 3 4.99 6.48 -13.04
C VAL A 3 5.83 5.34 -12.48
N ILE A 4 7.15 5.51 -12.51
CA ILE A 4 8.09 4.46 -12.09
C ILE A 4 8.88 4.84 -10.85
N ASN A 5 9.07 6.13 -10.58
CA ASN A 5 9.95 6.57 -9.51
C ASN A 5 9.17 6.93 -8.24
N PHE A 6 9.86 6.89 -7.11
CA PHE A 6 9.24 7.18 -5.80
C PHE A 6 8.54 8.55 -5.79
N SER A 7 9.16 9.58 -6.37
CA SER A 7 8.61 10.94 -6.45
C SER A 7 7.22 11.00 -7.09
N ASP A 8 7.00 10.22 -8.15
CA ASP A 8 5.73 10.24 -8.88
C ASP A 8 4.68 9.40 -8.14
N ILE A 9 5.11 8.25 -7.60
CA ILE A 9 4.26 7.32 -6.87
C ILE A 9 3.75 7.94 -5.57
N ILE A 10 4.62 8.62 -4.81
CA ILE A 10 4.24 9.15 -3.50
C ILE A 10 3.17 10.23 -3.64
N GLN A 11 3.23 11.04 -4.69
CA GLN A 11 2.23 12.08 -4.97
C GLN A 11 0.83 11.49 -5.22
N ILE A 12 0.74 10.30 -5.79
CA ILE A 12 -0.53 9.58 -5.96
C ILE A 12 -1.00 9.01 -4.61
N VAL A 13 -0.08 8.38 -3.86
CA VAL A 13 -0.39 7.80 -2.55
C VAL A 13 -0.87 8.86 -1.55
N LEU A 14 -0.21 10.02 -1.47
CA LEU A 14 -0.64 11.11 -0.59
C LEU A 14 -2.06 11.59 -0.90
N LYS A 15 -2.46 11.61 -2.17
CA LYS A 15 -3.84 11.93 -2.57
C LYS A 15 -4.83 10.86 -2.10
N HIS A 16 -4.46 9.58 -2.19
CA HIS A 16 -5.29 8.50 -1.66
C HIS A 16 -5.46 8.56 -0.13
N GLU A 17 -4.47 9.10 0.58
CA GLU A 17 -4.46 9.24 2.04
C GLU A 17 -5.09 10.57 2.53
N GLY A 18 -5.71 11.34 1.64
CA GLY A 18 -6.45 12.57 2.00
C GLY A 18 -5.62 13.86 1.99
N GLY A 19 -4.34 13.78 1.58
CA GLY A 19 -3.46 14.94 1.40
C GLY A 19 -3.23 15.74 2.69
N ALA A 20 -3.12 17.06 2.56
CA ALA A 20 -2.80 17.96 3.66
C ALA A 20 -3.92 18.16 4.70
N ARG A 21 -5.08 17.52 4.53
CA ARG A 21 -6.20 17.64 5.47
C ARG A 21 -5.79 17.07 6.82
N VAL A 22 -5.85 17.92 7.85
CA VAL A 22 -5.72 17.47 9.24
C VAL A 22 -7.06 16.92 9.70
N THR A 23 -7.07 15.70 10.23
CA THR A 23 -8.22 15.12 10.90
C THR A 23 -7.90 14.92 12.37
N LYS A 24 -8.83 15.34 13.22
CA LYS A 24 -8.82 15.13 14.67
C LYS A 24 -10.15 14.49 15.00
N ASP A 25 -10.16 13.19 15.22
CA ASP A 25 -11.36 12.49 15.67
C ASP A 25 -11.23 12.28 17.19
N PRO A 26 -12.10 12.90 18.00
CA PRO A 26 -12.07 12.79 19.47
C PRO A 26 -12.24 11.36 19.97
N ASP A 27 -12.92 10.51 19.18
CA ASP A 27 -13.20 9.12 19.51
C ASP A 27 -12.19 8.15 18.86
N ASP A 28 -11.29 8.66 18.00
CA ASP A 28 -10.25 7.87 17.34
C ASP A 28 -8.98 7.77 18.21
N PRO A 29 -8.58 6.56 18.63
CA PRO A 29 -7.33 6.37 19.35
C PRO A 29 -6.08 6.74 18.54
N GLY A 30 -6.19 7.01 17.23
CA GLY A 30 -5.14 7.47 16.32
C GLY A 30 -4.63 8.90 16.59
N GLY A 31 -5.46 9.74 17.21
CA GLY A 31 -5.16 11.17 17.43
C GLY A 31 -5.07 11.96 16.11
N VAL A 32 -4.33 13.07 16.14
CA VAL A 32 -4.14 13.93 14.97
C VAL A 32 -3.54 13.14 13.80
N THR A 33 -4.15 13.25 12.61
CA THR A 33 -3.68 12.63 11.37
C THR A 33 -3.60 13.67 10.26
N LYS A 34 -2.52 13.62 9.47
CA LYS A 34 -2.31 14.45 8.26
C LYS A 34 -1.54 13.63 7.24
N TYR A 35 -1.85 13.74 5.95
CA TYR A 35 -1.23 12.91 4.90
C TYR A 35 -1.34 11.39 5.15
N GLY A 36 -2.35 10.92 5.88
CA GLY A 36 -2.48 9.52 6.31
C GLY A 36 -1.51 9.08 7.41
N ILE A 37 -0.71 10.00 7.96
CA ILE A 37 0.25 9.73 9.03
C ILE A 37 -0.40 10.12 10.36
N SER A 38 -0.56 9.17 11.28
CA SER A 38 -1.20 9.41 12.58
C SER A 38 -0.17 9.63 13.70
N LYS A 39 -0.53 10.47 14.69
CA LYS A 39 0.30 10.71 15.88
C LYS A 39 0.51 9.43 16.70
N LYS A 40 -0.48 8.53 16.72
CA LYS A 40 -0.36 7.22 17.37
C LYS A 40 0.76 6.37 16.76
N THR A 41 0.86 6.31 15.44
CA THR A 41 1.90 5.53 14.76
C THR A 41 3.26 6.21 14.84
N PHE A 42 3.27 7.54 14.84
CA PHE A 42 4.47 8.36 14.70
C PHE A 42 4.52 9.45 15.78
N PRO A 43 4.61 9.08 17.08
CA PRO A 43 4.50 10.02 18.19
C PRO A 43 5.65 11.04 18.25
N GLN A 44 6.79 10.73 17.62
CA GLN A 44 7.96 11.60 17.56
C GLN A 44 7.82 12.78 16.58
N TYR A 45 6.82 12.78 15.69
CA TYR A 45 6.64 13.84 14.70
C TYR A 45 5.52 14.81 15.11
N ASP A 46 5.63 16.07 14.73
CA ASP A 46 4.54 17.06 14.85
C ASP A 46 3.57 16.93 13.67
N ILE A 47 2.64 15.98 13.79
CA ILE A 47 1.74 15.57 12.71
C ILE A 47 0.86 16.73 12.20
N GLU A 48 0.42 17.62 13.09
CA GLU A 48 -0.46 18.73 12.71
C GLU A 48 0.24 19.69 11.73
N ASN A 49 1.53 19.91 11.97
CA ASN A 49 2.33 20.89 11.25
C ASN A 49 3.25 20.28 10.18
N LEU A 50 3.11 18.99 9.84
CA LEU A 50 3.89 18.38 8.76
C LEU A 50 3.73 19.18 7.46
N SER A 51 4.85 19.52 6.84
CA SER A 51 4.87 19.89 5.42
C SER A 51 4.67 18.64 4.54
N GLU A 52 4.41 18.85 3.26
CA GLU A 52 4.36 17.73 2.31
C GLU A 52 5.72 17.04 2.19
N ASP A 53 6.81 17.80 2.19
CA ASP A 53 8.18 17.27 2.12
C ASP A 53 8.49 16.39 3.34
N ASP A 54 8.08 16.81 4.55
CA ASP A 54 8.21 15.98 5.75
C ASP A 54 7.44 14.67 5.61
N ALA A 55 6.21 14.73 5.07
CA ALA A 55 5.41 13.54 4.83
C ALA A 55 6.07 12.61 3.81
N VAL A 56 6.59 13.15 2.70
CA VAL A 56 7.34 12.38 1.68
C VAL A 56 8.54 11.68 2.30
N ASP A 57 9.30 12.36 3.15
CA ASP A 57 10.46 11.78 3.84
C ASP A 57 10.06 10.67 4.82
N ILE A 58 8.97 10.85 5.56
CA ILE A 58 8.39 9.81 6.42
C ILE A 58 7.99 8.60 5.59
N TYR A 59 7.28 8.79 4.47
CA TYR A 59 6.90 7.70 3.58
C TYR A 59 8.10 6.97 2.98
N LYS A 60 9.14 7.71 2.59
CA LYS A 60 10.37 7.14 2.05
C LYS A 60 11.01 6.22 3.09
N ARG A 61 11.25 6.73 4.29
CA ARG A 61 11.98 6.03 5.36
C ARG A 61 11.19 4.85 5.94
N HIS A 62 9.90 5.03 6.20
CA HIS A 62 9.13 4.09 7.02
C HIS A 62 8.25 3.14 6.18
N PHE A 63 8.03 3.43 4.90
CA PHE A 63 7.19 2.60 4.03
C PHE A 63 7.93 2.15 2.77
N TRP A 64 8.56 3.07 2.03
CA TRP A 64 9.16 2.76 0.73
C TRP A 64 10.39 1.85 0.85
N GLU A 65 11.37 2.23 1.67
CA GLU A 65 12.58 1.44 1.86
C GLU A 65 12.28 0.06 2.49
N PRO A 66 11.47 -0.04 3.58
CA PRO A 66 11.15 -1.34 4.18
C PRO A 66 10.34 -2.27 3.26
N SER A 67 9.44 -1.71 2.45
CA SER A 67 8.65 -2.48 1.47
C SER A 67 9.47 -2.96 0.28
N LYS A 68 10.67 -2.40 0.07
CA LYS A 68 11.52 -2.62 -1.11
C LYS A 68 10.76 -2.38 -2.41
N ALA A 69 9.80 -1.45 -2.42
CA ALA A 69 8.97 -1.16 -3.59
C ALA A 69 9.82 -0.77 -4.81
N GLY A 70 10.91 -0.02 -4.63
CA GLY A 70 11.85 0.29 -5.72
C GLY A 70 12.45 -0.94 -6.41
N LYS A 71 12.44 -2.11 -5.77
CA LYS A 71 13.00 -3.36 -6.30
C LYS A 71 11.98 -4.25 -7.02
N VAL A 72 10.67 -4.05 -6.82
CA VAL A 72 9.64 -4.83 -7.55
C VAL A 72 9.54 -4.40 -9.02
N ALA A 73 8.77 -5.13 -9.84
CA ALA A 73 8.53 -4.75 -11.25
C ALA A 73 7.97 -3.32 -11.33
N ALA A 74 8.41 -2.55 -12.32
CA ALA A 74 8.05 -1.13 -12.40
C ALA A 74 6.55 -0.96 -12.62
N GLU A 75 5.96 -1.89 -13.37
CA GLU A 75 4.57 -1.94 -13.83
C GLU A 75 3.58 -2.20 -12.69
N ILE A 76 4.03 -2.78 -11.57
CA ILE A 76 3.20 -3.02 -10.38
C ILE A 76 3.61 -2.18 -9.17
N ARG A 77 4.63 -1.33 -9.33
CA ARG A 77 5.31 -0.66 -8.21
C ARG A 77 4.37 0.25 -7.44
N LEU A 78 3.59 1.05 -8.18
CA LEU A 78 2.56 1.91 -7.63
C LEU A 78 1.53 1.08 -6.85
N ASP A 79 0.92 0.08 -7.48
CA ASP A 79 -0.13 -0.74 -6.87
C ASP A 79 0.37 -1.47 -5.61
N TYR A 80 1.61 -1.99 -5.66
CA TYR A 80 2.23 -2.70 -4.54
C TYR A 80 2.55 -1.76 -3.38
N PHE A 81 3.14 -0.59 -3.65
CA PHE A 81 3.46 0.39 -2.62
C PHE A 81 2.18 0.96 -1.99
N ASP A 82 1.19 1.29 -2.81
CA ASP A 82 -0.12 1.75 -2.38
C ASP A 82 -0.82 0.71 -1.48
N ALA A 83 -0.74 -0.58 -1.83
CA ALA A 83 -1.23 -1.66 -0.97
C ALA A 83 -0.43 -1.75 0.35
N CYS A 84 0.89 -1.56 0.33
CA CYS A 84 1.70 -1.56 1.56
C CYS A 84 1.23 -0.47 2.54
N VAL A 85 0.90 0.72 2.04
CA VAL A 85 0.39 1.83 2.84
C VAL A 85 -1.05 1.56 3.29
N ASN A 86 -1.94 1.17 2.38
CA ASN A 86 -3.37 1.03 2.64
C ASN A 86 -3.73 -0.11 3.61
N MET A 87 -3.02 -1.24 3.56
CA MET A 87 -3.41 -2.45 4.31
C MET A 87 -2.26 -3.14 5.05
N GLY A 88 -1.09 -2.50 5.06
CA GLY A 88 0.13 -2.99 5.69
C GLY A 88 0.97 -3.89 4.78
N GLN A 89 2.30 -3.72 4.88
CA GLN A 89 3.29 -4.43 4.06
C GLN A 89 3.11 -5.96 4.06
N GLY A 90 2.96 -6.58 5.24
CA GLY A 90 2.87 -8.04 5.32
C GLY A 90 1.69 -8.61 4.53
N ARG A 91 0.59 -7.87 4.43
CA ARG A 91 -0.60 -8.26 3.67
C ARG A 91 -0.40 -8.02 2.18
N ALA A 92 0.13 -6.85 1.80
CA ALA A 92 0.48 -6.54 0.41
C ALA A 92 1.47 -7.55 -0.18
N VAL A 93 2.48 -7.98 0.60
CA VAL A 93 3.44 -9.00 0.19
C VAL A 93 2.78 -10.36 0.02
N LYS A 94 1.86 -10.77 0.91
CA LYS A 94 1.10 -12.02 0.74
C LYS A 94 0.26 -12.01 -0.53
N ILE A 95 -0.38 -10.88 -0.85
CA ILE A 95 -1.12 -10.70 -2.11
C ILE A 95 -0.18 -10.87 -3.30
N LEU A 96 1.00 -10.22 -3.28
CA LEU A 96 2.01 -10.37 -4.33
C LEU A 96 2.48 -11.82 -4.50
N GLN A 97 2.79 -12.50 -3.40
CA GLN A 97 3.22 -13.91 -3.41
C GLN A 97 2.13 -14.84 -3.95
N GLN A 98 0.87 -14.60 -3.59
CA GLN A 98 -0.28 -15.33 -4.15
C GLN A 98 -0.44 -15.06 -5.65
N THR A 99 -0.27 -13.81 -6.08
CA THR A 99 -0.32 -13.41 -7.50
C THR A 99 0.77 -14.09 -8.31
N VAL A 100 2.00 -14.12 -7.80
CA VAL A 100 3.14 -14.85 -8.38
C VAL A 100 2.79 -16.33 -8.51
N ASN A 101 2.28 -16.94 -7.45
CA ASN A 101 1.92 -18.36 -7.42
C ASN A 101 0.70 -18.70 -8.27
N ALA A 102 -0.09 -17.72 -8.72
CA ALA A 102 -1.17 -17.93 -9.67
C ALA A 102 -0.67 -18.03 -11.12
N SER A 103 0.57 -17.63 -11.37
CA SER A 103 1.20 -17.68 -12.69
C SER A 103 1.93 -19.01 -12.91
N LYS A 104 2.27 -19.31 -14.17
CA LYS A 104 3.09 -20.49 -14.52
C LYS A 104 4.52 -20.32 -14.00
N GLY A 105 5.13 -21.41 -13.54
CA GLY A 105 6.50 -21.45 -13.03
C GLY A 105 6.62 -21.86 -11.56
N ASN A 106 7.83 -21.76 -11.02
CA ASN A 106 8.16 -22.17 -9.66
C ASN A 106 7.37 -21.36 -8.63
N LYS A 107 6.75 -22.07 -7.70
CA LYS A 107 6.03 -21.47 -6.58
C LYS A 107 7.02 -20.95 -5.53
N ILE A 108 6.64 -19.89 -4.85
CA ILE A 108 7.36 -19.34 -3.69
C ILE A 108 6.49 -19.44 -2.44
N SER A 109 7.09 -19.35 -1.25
CA SER A 109 6.33 -19.30 0.01
C SER A 109 5.45 -18.05 0.09
N VAL A 110 4.29 -18.18 0.75
CA VAL A 110 3.38 -17.06 1.06
C VAL A 110 3.54 -16.67 2.52
N ASP A 111 4.68 -16.10 2.87
CA ASP A 111 5.08 -15.75 4.24
C ASP A 111 4.83 -14.28 4.61
N GLY A 112 4.56 -13.41 3.63
CA GLY A 112 4.41 -11.97 3.81
C GLY A 112 5.72 -11.20 4.00
N ARG A 113 6.88 -11.82 3.72
CA ARG A 113 8.19 -11.17 3.80
C ARG A 113 8.73 -10.85 2.40
N ILE A 114 9.17 -9.60 2.19
CA ILE A 114 9.70 -9.17 0.90
C ILE A 114 11.19 -9.55 0.75
N GLY A 115 11.43 -10.78 0.30
CA GLY A 115 12.75 -11.35 0.07
C GLY A 115 13.20 -11.34 -1.41
N PRO A 116 14.45 -11.72 -1.70
CA PRO A 116 14.99 -11.80 -3.07
C PRO A 116 14.14 -12.66 -4.01
N GLN A 117 13.60 -13.79 -3.52
CA GLN A 117 12.75 -14.68 -4.31
C GLN A 117 11.44 -14.00 -4.74
N THR A 118 10.76 -13.31 -3.81
CA THR A 118 9.53 -12.55 -4.13
C THR A 118 9.83 -11.41 -5.10
N ILE A 119 10.93 -10.67 -4.89
CA ILE A 119 11.35 -9.59 -5.79
C ILE A 119 11.61 -10.12 -7.20
N ALA A 120 12.39 -11.20 -7.35
CA ALA A 120 12.68 -11.79 -8.65
C ALA A 120 11.40 -12.30 -9.34
N ALA A 121 10.53 -12.98 -8.59
CA ALA A 121 9.29 -13.50 -9.15
C ALA A 121 8.28 -12.41 -9.53
N SER A 122 8.31 -11.26 -8.84
CA SER A 122 7.45 -10.11 -9.15
C SER A 122 7.65 -9.55 -10.57
N LYS A 123 8.85 -9.74 -11.16
CA LYS A 123 9.19 -9.24 -12.50
C LYS A 123 8.39 -9.87 -13.63
N ARG A 124 7.67 -10.96 -13.34
CA ARG A 124 6.81 -11.68 -14.31
C ARG A 124 5.32 -11.48 -14.04
N VAL A 125 4.97 -10.62 -13.08
CA VAL A 125 3.59 -10.39 -12.68
C VAL A 125 2.95 -9.39 -13.64
N ASP A 126 1.87 -9.83 -14.26
CA ASP A 126 0.95 -8.94 -14.98
C ASP A 126 0.26 -7.98 -13.99
N PRO A 127 0.25 -6.65 -14.25
CA PRO A 127 -0.36 -5.68 -13.35
C PRO A 127 -1.85 -5.91 -13.07
N LEU A 128 -2.63 -6.30 -14.08
CA LEU A 128 -4.05 -6.60 -13.90
C LEU A 128 -4.24 -7.83 -13.02
N ARG A 129 -3.34 -8.82 -13.10
CA ARG A 129 -3.37 -9.97 -12.19
C ARG A 129 -3.11 -9.55 -10.75
N PHE A 130 -2.16 -8.63 -10.49
CA PHE A 130 -1.93 -8.11 -9.13
C PHE A 130 -3.16 -7.36 -8.60
N ARG A 131 -3.75 -6.47 -9.41
CA ARG A 131 -4.99 -5.74 -9.08
C ARG A 131 -6.15 -6.69 -8.81
N ALA A 132 -6.32 -7.74 -9.61
CA ALA A 132 -7.34 -8.77 -9.40
C ALA A 132 -7.18 -9.49 -8.05
N TYR A 133 -5.94 -9.82 -7.66
CA TYR A 133 -5.67 -10.43 -6.35
C TYR A 133 -5.84 -9.46 -5.18
N ARG A 134 -5.55 -8.16 -5.38
CA ARG A 134 -5.88 -7.11 -4.42
C ARG A 134 -7.39 -6.97 -4.21
N ILE A 135 -8.18 -6.97 -5.29
CA ILE A 135 -9.65 -6.93 -5.23
C ILE A 135 -10.21 -8.20 -4.58
N LEU A 136 -9.68 -9.37 -4.93
CA LEU A 136 -10.05 -10.64 -4.29
C LEU A 136 -9.78 -10.62 -2.78
N HIS A 137 -8.70 -9.96 -2.34
CA HIS A 137 -8.44 -9.78 -0.92
C HIS A 137 -9.56 -8.97 -0.24
N TYR A 138 -9.99 -7.85 -0.82
CA TYR A 138 -11.09 -7.06 -0.26
C TYR A 138 -12.41 -7.84 -0.23
N ALA A 139 -12.72 -8.58 -1.30
CA ALA A 139 -13.92 -9.45 -1.34
C ALA A 139 -13.90 -10.49 -0.21
N LYS A 140 -12.74 -11.14 0.02
CA LYS A 140 -12.57 -12.09 1.14
C LYS A 140 -12.67 -11.43 2.51
N LEU A 141 -12.17 -10.19 2.63
CA LEU A 141 -12.27 -9.42 3.87
C LEU A 141 -13.73 -9.12 4.22
N ILE A 142 -14.53 -8.73 3.23
CA ILE A 142 -15.97 -8.46 3.40
C ILE A 142 -16.74 -9.73 3.70
N ALA A 143 -16.45 -10.83 3.01
CA ALA A 143 -17.07 -12.12 3.31
C ALA A 143 -16.84 -12.54 4.77
N LYS A 144 -15.69 -12.18 5.36
CA LYS A 144 -15.38 -12.41 6.78
C LYS A 144 -16.00 -11.37 7.72
N ASN A 145 -16.11 -10.12 7.28
CA ASN A 145 -16.69 -9.03 8.06
C ASN A 145 -17.56 -8.13 7.17
N PRO A 146 -18.86 -8.45 7.04
CA PRO A 146 -19.78 -7.72 6.16
C PRO A 146 -19.94 -6.24 6.50
N THR A 147 -19.65 -5.82 7.74
CA THR A 147 -19.74 -4.40 8.14
C THR A 147 -18.80 -3.48 7.36
N LEU A 148 -17.77 -4.05 6.72
CA LEU A 148 -16.80 -3.34 5.90
C LEU A 148 -17.28 -3.09 4.46
N GLU A 149 -18.41 -3.65 4.03
CA GLU A 149 -18.92 -3.54 2.65
C GLU A 149 -19.06 -2.09 2.19
N LYS A 150 -19.45 -1.18 3.09
CA LYS A 150 -19.55 0.26 2.80
C LYS A 150 -18.26 0.89 2.25
N TYR A 151 -17.09 0.31 2.51
CA TYR A 151 -15.80 0.80 2.02
C TYR A 151 -15.36 0.15 0.70
N TYR A 152 -16.00 -0.95 0.29
CA TYR A 152 -15.56 -1.79 -0.83
C TYR A 152 -15.41 -1.02 -2.13
N PHE A 153 -16.42 -0.21 -2.48
CA PHE A 153 -16.41 0.54 -3.73
C PHE A 153 -15.23 1.51 -3.82
N GLY A 154 -14.87 2.14 -2.69
CA GLY A 154 -13.67 2.99 -2.59
C GLY A 154 -12.39 2.19 -2.80
N TRP A 155 -12.26 1.04 -2.14
CA TRP A 155 -11.10 0.14 -2.29
C TRP A 155 -10.96 -0.44 -3.70
N PHE A 156 -12.07 -0.81 -4.33
CA PHE A 156 -12.13 -1.26 -5.71
C PHE A 156 -11.66 -0.15 -6.66
N ARG A 157 -12.22 1.07 -6.56
CA ARG A 157 -11.80 2.22 -7.39
C ARG A 157 -10.33 2.56 -7.21
N ARG A 158 -9.79 2.51 -5.98
CA ARG A 158 -8.34 2.70 -5.72
C ARG A 158 -7.48 1.65 -6.41
N SER A 159 -7.99 0.43 -6.62
CA SER A 159 -7.25 -0.67 -7.27
C SER A 159 -7.24 -0.59 -8.80
N LEU A 160 -7.98 0.33 -9.41
CA LEU A 160 -8.09 0.49 -10.86
C LEU A 160 -7.31 1.69 -11.43
N GLN A 161 -6.74 2.53 -10.57
CA GLN A 161 -6.05 3.77 -10.96
C GLN A 161 -4.66 3.52 -11.55
#